data_AF-A0A139CT48-F1
#
_entry.id   AF-A0A139CT48-F1
#
_cell.length_a   1.000
_cell.length_b   1.000
_cell.length_c   1.000
_cell.angle_alpha   90.00
_cell.angle_beta   90.00
_cell.angle_gamma   90.00
#
_symmetry.space_group_name_H-M   'P 1'
#
loop_
_entity.id
_entity.type
_entity.pdbx_description
1 polymer ?
#
loop_
_entity_poly.entity_id
_entity_poly.type
_entity_poly.pdbx_seq_one_letter_code
_entity_poly.pdbx_strand_id
1 'polypeptide(L)' 'PHNAQDFLDAAIKVCAPGAVIHYYDITPEDELFDSSLKLIEEAAGRADRRIKLIDQRVVRSYAPHQFNVCIEVKII' A
#
# COMPACT_ATOMS: atom_id res chain seq x y z
N PRO A 1 10.38 -5.02 1.05
CA PRO A 1 9.37 -4.23 0.29
C PRO A 1 9.08 -4.77 -1.12
N HIS A 2 9.93 -5.61 -1.71
CA HIS A 2 9.74 -6.08 -3.09
C HIS A 2 8.49 -6.95 -3.33
N ASN A 3 8.01 -7.64 -2.31
CA ASN A 3 6.89 -8.61 -2.43
C ASN A 3 5.73 -8.26 -1.50
N ALA A 4 5.58 -6.99 -1.10
CA ALA A 4 4.55 -6.60 -0.15
C ALA A 4 3.14 -6.86 -0.68
N GLN A 5 2.94 -6.74 -2.00
CA GLN A 5 1.69 -7.04 -2.69
C GLN A 5 1.17 -8.47 -2.44
N ASP A 6 2.06 -9.45 -2.28
CA ASP A 6 1.69 -10.87 -2.09
C ASP A 6 0.93 -11.10 -0.77
N PHE A 7 1.04 -10.15 0.16
CA PHE A 7 0.43 -10.23 1.49
C PHE A 7 -0.79 -9.33 1.65
N LEU A 8 -1.14 -8.49 0.67
CA LEU A 8 -2.24 -7.53 0.76
C LEU A 8 -3.58 -8.22 1.05
N ASP A 9 -3.87 -9.30 0.33
CA ASP A 9 -5.12 -10.06 0.51
C ASP A 9 -5.25 -10.61 1.93
N ALA A 10 -4.17 -11.12 2.51
CA ALA A 10 -4.16 -11.62 3.88
C ALA A 10 -4.30 -10.48 4.89
N ALA A 11 -3.51 -9.40 4.72
CA ALA A 11 -3.51 -8.24 5.61
C ALA A 11 -4.91 -7.60 5.72
N ILE A 12 -5.54 -7.34 4.58
CA ILE A 12 -6.87 -6.73 4.52
C ILE A 12 -7.93 -7.62 5.19
N LYS A 13 -7.84 -8.95 5.00
CA LYS A 13 -8.79 -9.90 5.60
C LYS A 13 -8.67 -9.96 7.13
N VAL A 14 -7.46 -9.94 7.68
CA VAL A 14 -7.23 -10.07 9.14
C VAL A 14 -7.44 -8.78 9.90
N CYS A 15 -7.33 -7.62 9.26
CA CYS A 15 -7.55 -6.33 9.91
C CYS A 15 -8.98 -6.20 10.45
N ALA A 16 -9.14 -5.57 11.61
CA ALA A 16 -10.46 -5.16 12.10
C ALA A 16 -10.93 -3.88 11.37
N PRO A 17 -12.24 -3.58 11.34
CA PRO A 17 -12.74 -2.27 10.92
C PRO A 17 -12.06 -1.15 11.70
N GLY A 18 -11.59 -0.12 11.00
CA GLY A 18 -10.86 0.99 11.58
C GLY A 18 -9.35 0.77 11.75
N ALA A 19 -8.83 -0.42 11.49
CA ALA A 19 -7.39 -0.68 11.51
C ALA A 19 -6.65 0.10 10.41
N VAL A 20 -5.39 0.43 10.67
CA VAL A 20 -4.50 1.12 9.71
C VAL A 20 -3.44 0.12 9.22
N ILE A 21 -3.28 0.05 7.91
CA ILE A 21 -2.22 -0.71 7.24
C ILE A 21 -1.16 0.28 6.77
N HIS A 22 0.09 0.04 7.16
CA HIS A 22 1.27 0.73 6.65
C HIS A 22 1.92 -0.14 5.58
N TYR A 23 1.66 0.17 4.31
CA TYR A 23 2.18 -0.56 3.16
C TYR A 23 3.51 0.04 2.70
N TYR A 24 4.50 -0.81 2.42
CA TYR A 24 5.83 -0.39 1.96
C TYR A 24 6.16 -1.04 0.63
N ASP A 25 6.66 -0.23 -0.31
CA ASP A 25 6.99 -0.67 -1.66
C ASP A 25 8.27 -0.01 -2.17
N ILE A 26 8.83 -0.55 -3.24
CA ILE A 26 9.91 0.08 -4.00
C ILE A 26 9.38 0.39 -5.39
N THR A 27 9.16 1.67 -5.66
CA THR A 27 8.51 2.17 -6.88
C THR A 27 9.46 3.06 -7.69
N PRO A 28 9.28 3.15 -9.02
CA PRO A 28 10.02 4.08 -9.84
C PRO A 28 9.60 5.54 -9.53
N GLU A 29 10.48 6.49 -9.84
CA GLU A 29 10.27 7.93 -9.61
C GLU A 29 8.99 8.48 -10.24
N ASP A 30 8.59 7.94 -11.39
CA ASP A 30 7.41 8.39 -12.15
C ASP A 30 6.08 7.80 -11.63
N GLU A 31 6.13 6.76 -10.80
CA GLU A 31 4.93 6.05 -10.28
C GLU A 31 5.06 5.75 -8.79
N LEU A 32 5.42 6.77 -8.00
CA LEU A 32 5.75 6.60 -6.57
C LEU A 32 4.66 5.90 -5.76
N PHE A 33 3.38 6.22 -6.01
CA PHE A 33 2.27 5.75 -5.17
C PHE A 33 1.13 5.09 -5.93
N ASP A 34 0.84 5.53 -7.16
CA ASP A 34 -0.40 5.17 -7.86
C ASP A 34 -0.52 3.67 -8.14
N SER A 35 0.59 3.02 -8.52
CA SER A 35 0.64 1.59 -8.78
C SER A 35 0.34 0.78 -7.51
N SER A 36 1.01 1.12 -6.40
CA SER A 36 0.79 0.51 -5.10
C SER A 36 -0.62 0.78 -4.56
N LEU A 37 -1.15 2.00 -4.68
CA LEU A 37 -2.48 2.35 -4.21
C LEU A 37 -3.56 1.54 -4.94
N LYS A 38 -3.42 1.38 -6.26
CA LYS A 38 -4.32 0.55 -7.06
C LYS A 38 -4.31 -0.91 -6.60
N LEU A 39 -3.15 -1.49 -6.28
CA LEU A 39 -3.06 -2.85 -5.75
C LEU A 39 -3.79 -2.99 -4.40
N ILE A 40 -3.66 -2.00 -3.52
CA ILE A 40 -4.35 -1.97 -2.23
C ILE A 40 -5.88 -1.87 -2.44
N GLU A 41 -6.34 -1.00 -3.34
CA GLU A 41 -7.76 -0.85 -3.68
C GLU A 41 -8.36 -2.13 -4.27
N GLU A 42 -7.66 -2.78 -5.19
CA GLU A 42 -8.08 -4.06 -5.78
C GLU A 42 -8.16 -5.16 -4.72
N ALA A 43 -7.17 -5.24 -3.82
CA ALA A 43 -7.17 -6.21 -2.72
C ALA A 43 -8.31 -5.96 -1.73
N ALA A 44 -8.64 -4.69 -1.46
CA ALA A 44 -9.79 -4.31 -0.65
C ALA A 44 -11.11 -4.73 -1.31
N GLY A 45 -11.26 -4.46 -2.62
CA GLY A 45 -12.41 -4.87 -3.40
C GLY A 45 -12.61 -6.39 -3.42
N ARG A 46 -11.54 -7.17 -3.57
CA ARG A 46 -11.59 -8.64 -3.49
C ARG A 46 -12.06 -9.17 -2.12
N ALA A 47 -11.84 -8.40 -1.05
CA ALA A 47 -12.26 -8.74 0.30
C ALA A 47 -13.63 -8.14 0.69
N ASP A 48 -14.32 -7.47 -0.24
CA ASP A 48 -15.56 -6.72 -0.02
C ASP A 48 -15.42 -5.67 1.11
N ARG A 49 -14.25 -5.02 1.13
CA ARG A 49 -13.90 -3.98 2.10
C ARG A 49 -13.60 -2.68 1.39
N ARG A 50 -13.74 -1.59 2.12
CA ARG A 50 -13.36 -0.26 1.66
C ARG A 50 -12.14 0.22 2.45
N ILE A 51 -11.38 1.09 1.83
CA ILE A 51 -10.23 1.73 2.43
C ILE A 51 -10.35 3.25 2.31
N LYS A 52 -9.63 3.95 3.18
CA LYS A 52 -9.42 5.38 3.10
C LYS A 52 -7.93 5.67 3.20
N LEU A 53 -7.36 6.36 2.21
CA LEU A 53 -6.00 6.88 2.29
C LEU A 53 -5.88 7.87 3.46
N ILE A 54 -4.89 7.65 4.32
CA ILE A 54 -4.53 8.53 5.43
C ILE A 54 -3.37 9.42 5.01
N ASP A 55 -2.27 8.81 4.55
CA ASP A 55 -1.03 9.49 4.20
C ASP A 55 -0.23 8.66 3.19
N GLN A 56 0.68 9.33 2.47
CA GLN A 56 1.67 8.67 1.63
C GLN A 56 2.95 9.50 1.56
N ARG A 57 4.11 8.83 1.64
CA ARG A 57 5.42 9.50 1.66
C ARG A 57 6.53 8.68 1.05
N VAL A 58 7.54 9.36 0.52
CA VAL A 58 8.83 8.77 0.21
C VAL A 58 9.63 8.64 1.50
N VAL A 59 10.08 7.42 1.81
CA VAL A 59 10.88 7.13 3.01
C VAL A 59 12.35 7.41 2.75
N ARG A 60 12.87 6.96 1.60
CA ARG A 60 14.25 7.18 1.15
C ARG A 60 14.43 6.80 -0.32
N SER A 61 15.50 7.29 -0.94
CA SER A 61 16.01 6.68 -2.18
C SER A 61 16.48 5.26 -1.92
N TYR A 62 16.18 4.34 -2.85
CA TYR A 62 16.56 2.94 -2.77
C TYR A 62 17.67 2.59 -3.78
N ALA A 63 17.50 3.02 -5.03
CA ALA A 63 18.47 2.89 -6.13
C ALA A 63 18.25 4.05 -7.14
N PRO A 64 19.09 4.22 -8.18
CA PRO A 64 18.81 5.20 -9.23
C PRO A 64 17.38 5.07 -9.76
N HIS A 65 16.61 6.15 -9.71
CA HIS A 65 15.20 6.23 -10.10
C HIS A 65 14.24 5.29 -9.34
N GLN A 66 14.66 4.71 -8.21
CA GLN A 66 13.82 3.84 -7.38
C GLN A 66 13.77 4.35 -5.95
N PHE A 67 12.56 4.39 -5.40
CA PHE A 67 12.27 4.98 -4.10
C PHE A 67 11.52 4.00 -3.22
N ASN A 68 11.89 3.96 -1.94
CA ASN A 68 11.10 3.25 -0.93
C ASN A 68 9.99 4.19 -0.46
N VAL A 69 8.74 3.77 -0.60
CA VAL A 69 7.55 4.53 -0.24
C VAL A 69 6.79 3.87 0.90
N CYS A 70 6.02 4.68 1.64
CA CYS A 70 5.06 4.21 2.62
C CYS A 70 3.68 4.81 2.31
N ILE A 71 2.67 3.95 2.23
CA ILE A 71 1.26 4.31 2.03
C ILE A 71 0.48 3.83 3.26
N GLU A 72 -0.29 4.72 3.86
CA GLU A 72 -1.10 4.44 5.04
C GLU A 72 -2.58 4.44 4.67
N VAL A 73 -3.26 3.31 4.85
CA VAL A 73 -4.69 3.18 4.56
C VAL A 73 -5.44 2.69 5.78
N LYS A 74 -6.63 3.25 6.01
CA LYS A 74 -7.57 2.80 7.03
C LYS A 74 -8.61 1.88 6.41
N ILE A 75 -8.86 0.71 7.02
CA ILE A 75 -10.02 -0.12 6.69
C ILE A 75 -11.28 0.56 7.22
N ILE A 76 -12.29 0.74 6.37
CA ILE A 76 -13.59 1.33 6.72
C ILE A 76 -14.75 0.38 6.47
#